data_AF-A0A090T6B0-F1
#
_entry.id   AF-A0A090T6B0-F1
#
_cell.length_a   1.000
_cell.length_b   1.000
_cell.length_c   1.000
_cell.angle_alpha   90.00
_cell.angle_beta   90.00
_cell.angle_gamma   90.00
#
_symmetry.space_group_name_H-M   'P 1'
#
loop_
_entity.id
_entity.type
_entity.pdbx_description
1 polymer ?
#
loop_
_entity_poly.entity_id
_entity_poly.type
_entity_poly.pdbx_seq_one_letter_code
_entity_poly.pdbx_strand_id
1 'polypeptide(L)'
;MLSELPFSWFIILLFTLLCIIFTATTFDSISYILASVVQKDVTQEPMRWNRLFWAFTLSFMPAVLMFLGGLSTLQTAAIVGGLPLLGIAVMLMISAVKATTLDIRHQEDYVEPTINIEDLPEFDPWSHEGVALANFEKCRDVAQVAADEERAAMQTLFKVKKRIRAYALEHSADESKAIPEELQQQLEEALSSLAEAQDHKEQSSLAAQDARSRFTEVCAGA
;
A
#
# COMPACT_ATOMS: atom_id res chain seq x y z
N MET A 1 23.18 -16.88 -34.84
CA MET A 1 21.96 -16.71 -34.00
C MET A 1 21.07 -15.61 -34.59
N LEU A 2 21.44 -14.32 -34.56
CA LEU A 2 20.65 -13.25 -35.21
C LEU A 2 20.62 -13.33 -36.75
N SER A 3 21.64 -13.96 -37.35
CA SER A 3 21.74 -14.28 -38.77
C SER A 3 20.71 -15.30 -39.27
N GLU A 4 20.15 -16.12 -38.37
CA GLU A 4 19.25 -17.24 -38.71
C GLU A 4 17.77 -16.82 -38.79
N LEU A 5 17.45 -15.58 -38.44
CA LEU A 5 16.07 -15.09 -38.40
C LEU A 5 15.59 -14.66 -39.81
N PRO A 6 14.31 -14.89 -40.15
CA PRO A 6 13.73 -14.29 -41.34
C PRO A 6 13.83 -12.76 -41.23
N PHE A 7 14.18 -12.07 -42.33
CA PHE A 7 14.46 -10.62 -42.32
C PHE A 7 15.69 -10.20 -41.48
N SER A 8 16.68 -11.09 -41.33
CA SER A 8 17.88 -10.89 -40.49
C SER A 8 18.56 -9.52 -40.66
N TRP A 9 18.70 -9.00 -41.88
CA TRP A 9 19.32 -7.68 -42.11
C TRP A 9 18.63 -6.54 -41.34
N PHE A 10 17.30 -6.51 -41.35
CA PHE A 10 16.53 -5.49 -40.63
C PHE A 10 16.66 -5.66 -39.12
N ILE A 11 16.62 -6.92 -38.64
CA ILE A 11 16.73 -7.24 -37.21
C ILE A 11 18.13 -6.90 -36.68
N ILE A 12 19.19 -7.19 -37.44
CA ILE A 12 20.57 -6.82 -37.09
C ILE A 12 20.69 -5.30 -37.01
N LEU A 13 20.18 -4.56 -38.00
CA LEU A 13 20.22 -3.10 -38.00
C LEU A 13 19.49 -2.51 -36.78
N LEU A 14 18.28 -3.01 -36.49
CA LEU A 14 17.50 -2.59 -35.34
C LEU A 14 18.20 -2.91 -34.02
N PHE A 15 18.76 -4.12 -33.89
CA PHE A 15 19.49 -4.54 -32.71
C PHE A 15 20.75 -3.70 -32.50
N THR A 16 21.53 -3.45 -33.55
CA THR A 16 22.71 -2.57 -33.50
C THR A 16 22.32 -1.17 -33.05
N LEU A 17 21.24 -0.59 -33.60
CA LEU A 17 20.75 0.72 -33.20
C LEU A 17 20.33 0.73 -31.72
N LEU A 18 19.62 -0.30 -31.26
CA LEU A 18 19.24 -0.45 -29.87
C LEU A 18 20.48 -0.57 -28.96
N CYS A 19 21.48 -1.37 -29.32
CA CYS A 19 22.73 -1.47 -28.58
C CYS A 19 23.47 -0.13 -28.49
N ILE A 20 23.49 0.65 -29.57
CA ILE A 20 24.11 1.99 -29.58
C ILE A 20 23.37 2.92 -28.61
N ILE A 21 22.03 2.99 -28.69
CA ILE A 21 21.24 3.84 -27.79
C ILE A 21 21.40 3.39 -26.33
N PHE A 22 21.29 2.09 -26.07
CA PHE A 22 21.44 1.54 -24.72
C PHE A 22 22.83 1.86 -24.14
N THR A 23 23.87 1.69 -24.95
CA THR A 23 25.25 2.03 -24.55
C THR A 23 25.37 3.53 -24.28
N ALA A 24 24.86 4.40 -25.16
CA ALA A 24 24.92 5.84 -25.01
C ALA A 24 24.22 6.32 -23.72
N THR A 25 22.99 5.86 -23.45
CA THR A 25 22.22 6.25 -22.25
C THR A 25 22.85 5.70 -20.96
N THR A 26 23.37 4.47 -21.00
CA THR A 26 24.08 3.88 -19.86
C THR A 26 25.33 4.70 -19.52
N PHE A 27 26.11 5.03 -20.54
CA PHE A 27 27.34 5.77 -20.41
C PHE A 27 27.12 7.20 -19.90
N ASP A 28 26.06 7.82 -20.39
CA ASP A 28 25.60 9.12 -19.92
C ASP A 28 25.28 9.11 -18.42
N SER A 29 24.52 8.11 -17.97
CA SER A 29 24.16 7.92 -16.55
C SER A 29 25.38 7.66 -15.66
N ILE A 30 26.33 6.83 -16.10
CA ILE A 30 27.56 6.55 -15.33
C ILE A 30 28.41 7.82 -15.21
N SER A 31 28.57 8.58 -16.29
CA SER A 31 29.34 9.83 -16.26
C SER A 31 28.73 10.87 -15.31
N TYR A 32 27.40 10.91 -15.22
CA TYR A 32 26.67 11.77 -14.30
C TYR A 32 26.88 11.35 -12.84
N ILE A 33 26.75 10.05 -12.53
CA ILE A 33 26.96 9.52 -11.17
C ILE A 33 28.40 9.81 -10.71
N LEU A 34 29.40 9.55 -11.57
CA LEU A 34 30.80 9.79 -11.25
C LEU A 34 31.08 11.27 -11.03
N ALA A 35 30.53 12.13 -11.88
CA ALA A 35 30.67 13.57 -11.73
C ALA A 35 30.03 14.10 -10.43
N SER A 36 28.94 13.46 -9.98
CA SER A 36 28.26 13.81 -8.73
C SER A 36 29.03 13.32 -7.50
N VAL A 37 29.55 12.09 -7.53
CA VAL A 37 30.31 11.50 -6.41
C VAL A 37 31.64 12.23 -6.15
N VAL A 38 32.28 12.75 -7.20
CA VAL A 38 33.56 13.48 -7.08
C VAL A 38 33.36 14.91 -6.56
N GLN A 39 32.15 15.46 -6.62
CA GLN A 39 31.83 16.79 -6.13
C GLN A 39 31.37 16.74 -4.67
N LYS A 40 31.96 17.61 -3.83
CA LYS A 40 31.69 17.65 -2.38
C LYS A 40 30.35 18.31 -2.05
N ASP A 41 29.85 19.16 -2.94
CA ASP A 41 28.62 19.94 -2.77
C ASP A 41 27.87 19.96 -4.12
N VAL A 42 26.83 19.13 -4.24
CA VAL A 42 25.99 19.04 -5.43
C VAL A 42 24.66 19.70 -5.09
N THR A 43 24.49 20.96 -5.47
CA THR A 43 23.29 21.74 -5.13
C THR A 43 22.12 21.49 -6.09
N GLN A 44 22.37 21.11 -7.36
CA GLN A 44 21.32 20.75 -8.35
C GLN A 44 21.84 19.82 -9.47
N GLU A 45 22.88 20.24 -10.21
CA GLU A 45 23.48 19.46 -11.32
C GLU A 45 25.02 19.46 -11.23
N PRO A 46 25.68 18.34 -11.54
CA PRO A 46 27.13 18.28 -11.57
C PRO A 46 27.71 19.12 -12.71
N MET A 47 28.83 19.79 -12.47
CA MET A 47 29.51 20.62 -13.48
C MET A 47 29.70 19.89 -14.83
N ARG A 48 29.22 20.50 -15.92
CA ARG A 48 29.23 19.92 -17.28
C ARG A 48 30.62 19.48 -17.76
N TRP A 49 31.66 20.23 -17.43
CA TRP A 49 33.05 19.87 -17.75
C TRP A 49 33.53 18.60 -17.04
N ASN A 50 33.13 18.40 -15.78
CA ASN A 50 33.45 17.20 -15.02
C ASN A 50 32.78 15.96 -15.63
N ARG A 51 31.51 16.08 -16.03
CA ARG A 51 30.78 15.03 -16.75
C ARG A 51 31.45 14.65 -18.06
N LEU A 52 31.88 15.63 -18.86
CA LEU A 52 32.58 15.38 -20.12
C LEU A 52 33.93 14.69 -19.92
N PHE A 53 34.68 15.06 -18.89
CA PHE A 53 35.94 14.40 -18.52
C PHE A 53 35.73 12.93 -18.17
N TRP A 54 34.73 12.62 -17.34
CA TRP A 54 34.44 11.24 -16.95
C TRP A 54 33.86 10.42 -18.10
N ALA A 55 33.02 11.01 -18.94
CA ALA A 55 32.56 10.38 -20.18
C ALA A 55 33.75 10.04 -21.10
N PHE A 56 34.69 10.96 -21.32
CA PHE A 56 35.86 10.62 -22.15
C PHE A 56 36.70 9.50 -21.54
N THR A 57 36.96 9.58 -20.23
CA THR A 57 37.77 8.60 -19.50
C THR A 57 37.16 7.20 -19.55
N LEU A 58 35.86 7.06 -19.33
CA LEU A 58 35.15 5.78 -19.36
C LEU A 58 35.14 5.10 -20.74
N SER A 59 35.37 5.85 -21.82
CA SER A 59 35.38 5.32 -23.19
C SER A 59 36.81 4.98 -23.59
N PHE A 60 37.73 5.87 -23.25
CA PHE A 60 39.14 5.73 -23.58
C PHE A 60 39.82 4.58 -22.82
N MET A 61 39.61 4.46 -21.51
CA MET A 61 40.31 3.46 -20.69
C MET A 61 40.00 2.02 -21.11
N PRO A 62 38.72 1.60 -21.25
CA PRO A 62 38.37 0.27 -21.73
C PRO A 62 38.79 0.01 -23.18
N ALA A 63 38.73 1.03 -24.06
CA ALA A 63 39.17 0.88 -25.45
C ALA A 63 40.68 0.59 -25.54
N VAL A 64 41.49 1.30 -24.75
CA VAL A 64 42.94 1.07 -24.66
C VAL A 64 43.22 -0.34 -24.09
N LEU A 65 42.56 -0.72 -23.00
CA LEU A 65 42.67 -2.06 -22.40
C LEU A 65 42.30 -3.17 -23.38
N MET A 66 41.22 -3.00 -24.14
CA MET A 66 40.78 -3.94 -25.16
C MET A 66 41.78 -4.03 -26.31
N PHE A 67 42.41 -2.92 -26.71
CA PHE A 67 43.43 -2.91 -27.75
C PHE A 67 44.72 -3.63 -27.33
N LEU A 68 45.14 -3.48 -26.07
CA LEU A 68 46.39 -4.06 -25.55
C LEU A 68 46.26 -5.54 -25.15
N GLY A 69 45.15 -5.94 -24.54
CA GLY A 69 45.01 -7.26 -23.92
C GLY A 69 43.77 -8.05 -24.35
N GLY A 70 42.95 -7.49 -25.25
CA GLY A 70 41.73 -8.13 -25.73
C GLY A 70 40.67 -8.31 -24.62
N LEU A 71 39.75 -9.24 -24.87
CA LEU A 71 38.58 -9.45 -24.01
C LEU A 71 38.96 -10.01 -22.62
N SER A 72 39.95 -10.90 -22.57
CA SER A 72 40.36 -11.56 -21.32
C SER A 72 40.94 -10.57 -20.31
N THR A 73 41.75 -9.61 -20.77
CA THR A 73 42.28 -8.54 -19.91
C THR A 73 41.18 -7.62 -19.41
N LEU A 74 40.21 -7.25 -20.27
CA LEU A 74 39.06 -6.42 -19.87
C LEU A 74 38.22 -7.11 -18.78
N GLN A 75 37.94 -8.40 -18.96
CA GLN A 75 37.19 -9.20 -17.99
C GLN A 75 37.94 -9.31 -16.65
N THR A 76 39.25 -9.53 -16.69
CA THR A 76 40.08 -9.62 -15.49
C THR A 76 40.08 -8.29 -14.72
N ALA A 77 40.22 -7.16 -15.41
CA ALA A 77 40.15 -5.83 -14.80
C ALA A 77 38.78 -5.58 -14.13
N ALA A 78 37.69 -5.99 -14.77
CA ALA A 78 36.35 -5.89 -14.21
C ALA A 78 36.16 -6.76 -12.94
N ILE A 79 36.68 -7.99 -12.93
CA ILE A 79 36.62 -8.88 -11.76
C ILE A 79 37.40 -8.29 -10.59
N VAL A 80 38.63 -7.84 -10.84
CA VAL A 80 39.50 -7.27 -9.79
C VAL A 80 38.90 -5.96 -9.24
N GLY A 81 38.32 -5.11 -10.10
CA GLY A 81 37.63 -3.89 -9.67
C GLY A 81 36.30 -4.15 -8.95
N GLY A 82 35.57 -5.20 -9.33
CA GLY A 82 34.28 -5.56 -8.73
C GLY A 82 34.38 -6.20 -7.34
N LEU A 83 35.47 -6.92 -7.06
CA LEU A 83 35.68 -7.61 -5.79
C LEU A 83 35.59 -6.69 -4.55
N PRO A 84 36.28 -5.54 -4.47
CA PRO A 84 36.12 -4.63 -3.33
C PRO A 84 34.72 -3.98 -3.28
N LEU A 85 34.11 -3.69 -4.44
CA LEU A 85 32.75 -3.14 -4.51
C LEU A 85 31.72 -4.12 -3.94
N LEU A 86 31.94 -5.43 -4.08
CA LEU A 86 31.08 -6.45 -3.46
C LEU A 86 31.09 -6.32 -1.93
N GLY A 87 32.26 -6.10 -1.31
CA GLY A 87 32.36 -5.86 0.13
C GLY A 87 31.58 -4.62 0.58
N ILE A 88 31.68 -3.54 -0.19
CA ILE A 88 30.91 -2.30 0.05
C ILE A 88 29.41 -2.56 -0.10
N ALA A 89 28.99 -3.30 -1.13
CA ALA A 89 27.59 -3.63 -1.35
C ALA A 89 26.99 -4.44 -0.19
N VAL A 90 27.74 -5.40 0.37
CA VAL A 90 27.33 -6.14 1.57
C VAL A 90 27.21 -5.22 2.78
N MET A 91 28.18 -4.32 2.99
CA MET A 91 28.08 -3.32 4.06
C MET A 91 26.86 -2.40 3.91
N LEU A 92 26.57 -1.94 2.70
CA LEU A 92 25.39 -1.14 2.40
C LEU A 92 24.09 -1.91 2.67
N MET A 93 24.05 -3.19 2.34
CA MET A 93 22.90 -4.06 2.63
C MET A 93 22.65 -4.17 4.13
N ILE A 94 23.70 -4.43 4.93
CA ILE A 94 23.60 -4.49 6.40
C ILE A 94 23.16 -3.13 6.96
N SER A 95 23.74 -2.04 6.45
CA SER A 95 23.40 -0.68 6.87
C SER A 95 21.94 -0.34 6.56
N ALA A 96 21.43 -0.73 5.39
CA ALA A 96 20.04 -0.50 5.00
C ALA A 96 19.07 -1.25 5.93
N VAL A 97 19.31 -2.54 6.18
CA VAL A 97 18.48 -3.32 7.10
C VAL A 97 18.48 -2.70 8.49
N LYS A 98 19.66 -2.28 8.98
CA LYS A 98 19.79 -1.65 10.30
C LYS A 98 19.07 -0.30 10.35
N ALA A 99 19.20 0.53 9.32
CA ALA A 99 18.53 1.83 9.24
C ALA A 99 17.00 1.68 9.22
N THR A 100 16.48 0.78 8.38
CA THR A 100 15.03 0.50 8.32
C THR A 100 14.50 -0.09 9.61
N THR A 101 15.26 -0.99 10.26
CA THR A 101 14.85 -1.55 11.56
C THR A 101 14.81 -0.48 12.64
N LEU A 102 15.75 0.47 12.63
CA LEU A 102 15.74 1.61 13.55
C LEU A 102 14.56 2.53 13.27
N ASP A 103 14.24 2.79 12.01
CA ASP A 103 13.11 3.63 11.61
C ASP A 103 11.76 3.05 12.07
N ILE A 104 11.55 1.74 11.88
CA ILE A 104 10.35 1.03 12.35
C ILE A 104 10.16 1.18 13.86
N ARG A 105 11.25 1.14 14.65
CA ARG A 105 11.19 1.30 16.11
C ARG A 105 10.84 2.72 16.57
N HIS A 106 10.97 3.73 15.71
CA HIS A 106 10.64 5.12 16.04
C HIS A 106 9.22 5.53 15.58
N GLN A 107 8.44 4.60 15.01
CA GLN A 107 7.05 4.88 14.67
C GLN A 107 6.20 4.98 15.94
N GLU A 108 5.29 5.95 15.99
CA GLU A 108 4.43 6.18 17.17
C GLU A 108 3.53 4.98 17.49
N ASP A 109 3.14 4.21 16.47
CA ASP A 109 2.31 3.00 16.59
C ASP A 109 3.12 1.71 16.84
N TYR A 110 4.45 1.83 17.02
CA TYR A 110 5.29 0.66 17.28
C TYR A 110 5.11 0.17 18.73
N VAL A 111 4.35 -0.91 18.88
CA VAL A 111 4.25 -1.65 20.14
C VAL A 111 5.42 -2.61 20.23
N GLU A 112 6.27 -2.46 21.25
CA GLU A 112 7.32 -3.43 21.50
C GLU A 112 6.72 -4.82 21.71
N PRO A 113 7.28 -5.88 21.12
CA PRO A 113 6.83 -7.25 21.33
C PRO A 113 7.32 -7.79 22.69
N THR A 114 7.12 -6.99 23.73
CA THR A 114 7.35 -7.32 25.13
C THR A 114 6.00 -7.57 25.78
N ILE A 115 5.91 -8.64 26.57
CA ILE A 115 4.71 -8.92 27.37
C ILE A 115 4.59 -7.78 28.39
N ASN A 116 3.66 -6.84 28.16
CA ASN A 116 3.38 -5.79 29.12
C ASN A 116 2.55 -6.38 30.26
N ILE A 117 3.15 -6.55 31.44
CA ILE A 117 2.48 -7.07 32.64
C ILE A 117 1.65 -5.97 33.33
N GLU A 118 1.83 -4.71 32.93
CA GLU A 118 1.09 -3.57 33.48
C GLU A 118 -0.28 -3.41 32.82
N ASP A 119 -0.42 -3.79 31.54
CA ASP A 119 -1.68 -3.77 30.78
C ASP A 119 -2.45 -5.10 30.94
N LEU A 120 -2.55 -5.59 32.17
CA LEU A 120 -3.43 -6.73 32.45
C LEU A 120 -4.89 -6.26 32.49
N PRO A 121 -5.83 -7.04 31.95
CA PRO A 121 -7.25 -6.75 32.07
C PRO A 121 -7.63 -6.70 33.56
N GLU A 122 -8.56 -5.80 33.91
CA GLU A 122 -9.04 -5.61 35.29
C GLU A 122 -9.56 -6.92 35.91
N PHE A 123 -10.14 -7.78 35.08
CA PHE A 123 -10.60 -9.12 35.44
C PHE A 123 -9.80 -10.18 34.68
N ASP A 124 -9.44 -11.27 35.36
CA ASP A 124 -8.86 -12.45 34.73
C ASP A 124 -9.84 -12.99 33.66
N PRO A 125 -9.42 -13.15 32.39
CA PRO A 125 -10.28 -13.65 31.31
C PRO A 125 -10.97 -14.99 31.59
N TRP A 126 -10.40 -15.81 32.48
CA TRP A 126 -10.95 -17.12 32.85
C TRP A 126 -11.77 -17.10 34.13
N SER A 127 -11.88 -15.95 34.81
CA SER A 127 -12.75 -15.80 35.97
C SER A 127 -14.22 -15.72 35.55
N HIS A 128 -15.13 -15.98 36.49
CA HIS A 128 -16.56 -15.82 36.25
C HIS A 128 -16.92 -14.38 35.85
N GLU A 129 -16.23 -13.38 36.41
CA GLU A 129 -16.38 -11.97 36.08
C GLU A 129 -15.84 -11.65 34.69
N GLY A 130 -14.65 -12.15 34.33
CA GLY A 130 -14.02 -11.92 33.03
C GLY A 130 -14.81 -12.53 31.87
N VAL A 131 -15.36 -13.74 32.07
CA VAL A 131 -16.26 -14.37 31.09
C VAL A 131 -17.57 -13.59 30.95
N ALA A 132 -18.12 -13.07 32.05
CA ALA A 132 -19.32 -12.25 32.02
C ALA A 132 -19.06 -10.90 31.32
N LEU A 133 -17.91 -10.27 31.57
CA LEU A 133 -17.46 -9.05 30.91
C LEU A 133 -17.29 -9.27 29.40
N ALA A 134 -16.57 -10.31 28.99
CA ALA A 134 -16.35 -10.64 27.58
C ALA A 134 -17.67 -10.90 26.83
N ASN A 135 -18.64 -11.55 27.47
CA ASN A 135 -19.98 -11.73 26.90
C ASN A 135 -20.73 -10.40 26.76
N PHE A 136 -20.64 -9.52 27.77
CA PHE A 136 -21.21 -8.17 27.70
C PHE A 136 -20.59 -7.34 26.57
N GLU A 137 -19.25 -7.31 26.47
CA GLU A 137 -18.54 -6.59 25.40
C GLU A 137 -18.94 -7.11 24.02
N LYS A 138 -19.00 -8.43 23.84
CA LYS A 138 -19.47 -9.04 22.59
C LYS A 138 -20.90 -8.60 22.25
N CYS A 139 -21.83 -8.64 23.20
CA CYS A 139 -23.20 -8.19 22.96
C CYS A 139 -23.29 -6.69 22.67
N ARG A 140 -22.46 -5.86 23.33
CA ARG A 140 -22.36 -4.42 23.09
C ARG A 140 -21.87 -4.14 21.67
N ASP A 141 -20.83 -4.85 21.22
CA ASP A 141 -20.26 -4.66 19.89
C ASP A 141 -21.27 -5.05 18.80
N VAL A 142 -22.01 -6.15 18.99
CA VAL A 142 -23.12 -6.55 18.10
C VAL A 142 -24.22 -5.49 18.08
N ALA A 143 -24.61 -4.93 19.23
CA ALA A 143 -25.60 -3.86 19.30
C ALA A 143 -25.12 -2.57 18.60
N GLN A 144 -23.83 -2.25 18.67
CA GLN A 144 -23.25 -1.11 17.97
C GLN A 144 -23.27 -1.31 16.46
N VAL A 145 -22.89 -2.50 15.97
CA VAL A 145 -22.97 -2.85 14.55
C VAL A 145 -24.42 -2.78 14.04
N ALA A 146 -25.38 -3.35 14.77
CA ALA A 146 -26.80 -3.28 14.41
C ALA A 146 -27.33 -1.84 14.36
N ALA A 147 -26.85 -0.95 15.23
CA ALA A 147 -27.19 0.48 15.18
C ALA A 147 -26.59 1.18 13.96
N ASP A 148 -25.39 0.79 13.52
CA ASP A 148 -24.77 1.31 12.31
C ASP A 148 -25.46 0.78 11.04
N GLU A 149 -25.93 -0.47 11.06
CA GLU A 149 -26.78 -1.05 10.00
C GLU A 149 -28.09 -0.29 9.82
N GLU A 150 -28.81 0.02 10.92
CA GLU A 150 -30.04 0.83 10.87
C GLU A 150 -29.77 2.20 10.25
N ARG A 151 -28.67 2.86 10.65
CA ARG A 151 -28.26 4.16 10.07
C ARG A 151 -28.00 4.03 8.57
N ALA A 152 -27.33 2.95 8.14
CA ALA A 152 -27.06 2.69 6.73
C ALA A 152 -28.36 2.45 5.94
N ALA A 153 -29.28 1.64 6.45
CA ALA A 153 -30.59 1.38 5.84
C ALA A 153 -31.41 2.68 5.73
N MET A 154 -31.40 3.51 6.77
CA MET A 154 -32.09 4.81 6.78
C MET A 154 -31.52 5.77 5.72
N GLN A 155 -30.19 5.80 5.55
CA GLN A 155 -29.54 6.58 4.49
C GLN A 155 -29.95 6.10 3.09
N THR A 156 -30.08 4.78 2.89
CA THR A 156 -30.57 4.20 1.64
C THR A 156 -31.99 4.65 1.34
N LEU A 157 -32.90 4.59 2.31
CA LEU A 157 -34.27 5.09 2.17
C LEU A 157 -34.30 6.59 1.78
N PHE A 158 -33.47 7.42 2.42
CA PHE A 158 -33.39 8.84 2.07
C PHE A 158 -32.88 9.06 0.64
N LYS A 159 -31.90 8.27 0.17
CA LYS A 159 -31.41 8.33 -1.22
C LYS A 159 -32.52 8.00 -2.21
N VAL A 160 -33.32 6.95 -1.97
CA VAL A 160 -34.46 6.58 -2.82
C VAL A 160 -35.52 7.68 -2.81
N LYS A 161 -35.92 8.20 -1.64
CA LYS A 161 -36.87 9.31 -1.53
C LYS A 161 -36.40 10.57 -2.28
N LYS A 162 -35.10 10.88 -2.22
CA LYS A 162 -34.51 12.01 -2.96
C LYS A 162 -34.58 11.80 -4.47
N ARG A 163 -34.32 10.58 -4.97
CA ARG A 163 -34.46 10.22 -6.39
C ARG A 163 -35.91 10.34 -6.86
N ILE A 164 -36.87 9.88 -6.06
CA ILE A 164 -38.31 10.06 -6.36
C ILE A 164 -38.67 11.55 -6.46
N ARG A 165 -38.18 12.38 -5.53
CA ARG A 165 -38.41 13.83 -5.57
C ARG A 165 -37.80 14.50 -6.80
N ALA A 166 -36.59 14.09 -7.21
CA ALA A 166 -35.94 14.59 -8.43
C ALA A 166 -36.75 14.20 -9.67
N TYR A 167 -37.16 12.94 -9.78
CA TYR A 167 -38.01 12.44 -10.87
C TYR A 167 -39.34 13.21 -10.97
N ALA A 168 -40.01 13.43 -9.83
CA ALA A 168 -41.27 14.17 -9.76
C ALA A 168 -41.12 15.65 -10.17
N LEU A 169 -39.94 16.24 -9.98
CA LEU A 169 -39.66 17.61 -10.39
C LEU A 169 -39.43 17.70 -11.91
N GLU A 170 -38.69 16.76 -12.49
CA GLU A 170 -38.45 16.66 -13.93
C GLU A 170 -39.74 16.39 -14.71
N HIS A 171 -40.64 15.56 -14.17
CA HIS A 171 -41.92 15.20 -14.79
C HIS A 171 -43.11 15.99 -14.22
N SER A 172 -42.85 17.19 -13.68
CA SER A 172 -43.87 18.01 -13.00
C SER A 172 -44.99 18.52 -13.93
N ALA A 173 -44.76 18.57 -15.24
CA ALA A 173 -45.73 18.95 -16.26
C ALA A 173 -46.58 17.77 -16.79
N ASP A 174 -46.26 16.54 -16.39
CA ASP A 174 -46.90 15.33 -16.89
C ASP A 174 -48.19 15.01 -16.12
N GLU A 175 -49.29 14.73 -16.83
CA GLU A 175 -50.63 14.59 -16.25
C GLU A 175 -50.77 13.33 -15.39
N SER A 176 -50.03 12.28 -15.74
CA SER A 176 -50.09 10.96 -15.12
C SER A 176 -49.55 10.91 -13.68
N LYS A 177 -48.61 11.81 -13.31
CA LYS A 177 -47.93 11.85 -11.99
C LYS A 177 -47.44 10.49 -11.46
N ALA A 178 -47.30 9.48 -12.32
CA ALA A 178 -46.97 8.12 -11.92
C ALA A 178 -45.46 7.98 -11.68
N ILE A 179 -45.11 7.33 -10.56
CA ILE A 179 -43.72 6.98 -10.24
C ILE A 179 -43.38 5.68 -10.97
N PRO A 180 -42.21 5.56 -11.65
CA PRO A 180 -41.76 4.34 -12.29
C PRO A 180 -41.77 3.13 -11.34
N GLU A 181 -42.19 1.97 -11.85
CA GLU A 181 -42.25 0.71 -11.07
C GLU A 181 -40.90 0.37 -10.42
N GLU A 182 -39.78 0.66 -11.10
CA GLU A 182 -38.43 0.44 -10.57
C GLU A 182 -38.15 1.26 -9.29
N LEU A 183 -38.61 2.52 -9.22
CA LEU A 183 -38.45 3.36 -8.04
C LEU A 183 -39.41 2.97 -6.92
N GLN A 184 -40.59 2.44 -7.26
CA GLN A 184 -41.53 1.88 -6.28
C GLN A 184 -40.94 0.62 -5.63
N GLN A 185 -40.37 -0.28 -6.43
CA GLN A 185 -39.71 -1.49 -5.95
C GLN A 185 -38.51 -1.16 -5.04
N GLN A 186 -37.66 -0.20 -5.44
CA GLN A 186 -36.53 0.25 -4.61
C GLN A 186 -36.98 0.90 -3.29
N LEU A 187 -38.15 1.56 -3.27
CA LEU A 187 -38.72 2.13 -2.05
C LEU A 187 -39.22 1.04 -1.12
N GLU A 188 -39.91 0.03 -1.64
CA GLU A 188 -40.43 -1.10 -0.87
C GLU A 188 -39.29 -1.94 -0.28
N GLU A 189 -38.25 -2.22 -1.07
CA GLU A 189 -37.02 -2.89 -0.62
C GLU A 189 -36.31 -2.09 0.48
N ALA A 190 -36.14 -0.78 0.28
CA ALA A 190 -35.51 0.09 1.28
C ALA A 190 -36.32 0.16 2.58
N LEU A 191 -37.66 0.14 2.50
CA LEU A 191 -38.53 0.10 3.68
C LEU A 191 -38.46 -1.26 4.41
N SER A 192 -38.43 -2.37 3.67
CA SER A 192 -38.25 -3.71 4.24
C SER A 192 -36.91 -3.84 4.96
N SER A 193 -35.82 -3.44 4.30
CA SER A 193 -34.47 -3.49 4.88
C SER A 193 -34.33 -2.62 6.13
N LEU A 194 -35.03 -1.47 6.19
CA LEU A 194 -35.06 -0.63 7.37
C LEU A 194 -35.81 -1.31 8.52
N ALA A 195 -36.97 -1.93 8.25
CA ALA A 195 -37.73 -2.65 9.26
C ALA A 195 -36.92 -3.81 9.85
N GLU A 196 -36.26 -4.61 9.00
CA GLU A 196 -35.38 -5.70 9.43
C GLU A 196 -34.20 -5.19 10.30
N ALA A 197 -33.56 -4.08 9.89
CA ALA A 197 -32.48 -3.49 10.66
C ALA A 197 -32.94 -2.91 12.00
N GLN A 198 -34.16 -2.37 12.07
CA GLN A 198 -34.77 -1.89 13.31
C GLN A 198 -35.06 -3.03 14.29
N ASP A 199 -35.65 -4.13 13.81
CA ASP A 199 -35.91 -5.32 14.62
C ASP A 199 -34.59 -5.93 15.11
N HIS A 200 -33.58 -6.02 14.25
CA HIS A 200 -32.25 -6.53 14.61
C HIS A 200 -31.58 -5.67 15.69
N LYS A 201 -31.66 -4.34 15.58
CA LYS A 201 -31.16 -3.41 16.60
C LYS A 201 -31.90 -3.58 17.92
N GLU A 202 -33.22 -3.73 17.91
CA GLU A 202 -34.00 -3.90 19.14
C GLU A 202 -33.59 -5.19 19.87
N GLN A 203 -33.52 -6.31 19.15
CA GLN A 203 -33.08 -7.60 19.70
C GLN A 203 -31.66 -7.53 20.25
N SER A 204 -30.73 -6.96 19.50
CA SER A 204 -29.33 -6.81 19.91
C SER A 204 -29.17 -5.88 21.12
N SER A 205 -29.96 -4.80 21.19
CA SER A 205 -29.98 -3.89 22.34
C SER A 205 -30.50 -4.58 23.61
N LEU A 206 -31.56 -5.38 23.50
CA LEU A 206 -32.08 -6.16 24.64
C LEU A 206 -31.06 -7.18 25.13
N ALA A 207 -30.40 -7.89 24.21
CA ALA A 207 -29.34 -8.83 24.54
C ALA A 207 -28.15 -8.15 25.25
N ALA A 208 -27.75 -6.95 24.82
CA ALA A 208 -26.69 -6.18 25.49
C ALA A 208 -27.09 -5.71 26.88
N GLN A 209 -28.35 -5.32 27.09
CA GLN A 209 -28.87 -4.93 28.40
C GLN A 209 -28.91 -6.12 29.38
N ASP A 210 -29.37 -7.28 28.91
CA ASP A 210 -29.41 -8.53 29.67
C ASP A 210 -28.00 -9.05 30.00
N ALA A 211 -27.05 -8.94 29.06
CA ALA A 211 -25.65 -9.26 29.33
C ALA A 211 -25.04 -8.32 30.39
N ARG A 212 -25.39 -7.03 30.35
CA ARG A 212 -24.93 -6.04 31.34
C ARG A 212 -25.49 -6.30 32.74
N SER A 213 -26.77 -6.66 32.86
CA SER A 213 -27.35 -7.01 34.15
C SER A 213 -26.69 -8.25 34.74
N ARG A 214 -26.48 -9.29 33.93
CA ARG A 214 -25.74 -10.50 34.36
C ARG A 214 -24.32 -10.19 34.82
N PHE A 215 -23.58 -9.35 34.08
CA PHE A 215 -22.24 -8.92 34.52
C PHE A 215 -22.29 -8.21 35.88
N THR A 216 -23.24 -7.29 36.05
CA THR A 216 -23.42 -6.56 37.31
C THR A 216 -23.76 -7.48 38.48
N GLU A 217 -24.61 -8.49 38.25
CA GLU A 217 -24.96 -9.50 39.26
C GLU A 217 -23.75 -10.35 39.67
N VAL A 218 -22.93 -10.76 38.71
CA VAL A 218 -21.72 -11.56 38.97
C VAL A 218 -20.71 -10.75 39.79
N CYS A 219 -20.46 -9.48 39.44
CA CYS A 219 -19.57 -8.61 40.21
C CYS A 219 -20.12 -8.23 41.59
N ALA A 220 -21.45 -8.25 41.80
CA ALA A 220 -22.06 -7.96 43.10
C ALA A 220 -22.05 -9.18 44.04
N GLY A 221 -21.86 -10.39 43.51
CA GLY A 221 -21.82 -11.64 44.27
C GLY A 221 -20.41 -12.18 44.55
N ALA A 222 -19.37 -11.58 43.96
CA ALA A 222 -17.95 -11.86 44.20
C ALA A 222 -17.40 -11.04 45.37
#